data_AF-A0A368PEU8-F1
#
_entry.id   AF-A0A368PEU8-F1
#
_cell.length_a   1.000
_cell.length_b   1.000
_cell.length_c   1.000
_cell.angle_alpha   90.00
_cell.angle_beta   90.00
_cell.angle_gamma   90.00
#
_symmetry.space_group_name_H-M   'P 1'
#
loop_
_entity.id
_entity.type
_entity.pdbx_description
1 polymer ?
#
loop_
_entity_poly.entity_id
_entity_poly.type
_entity_poly.pdbx_seq_one_letter_code
_entity_poly.pdbx_strand_id
1 'polypeptide(L)'
;MTKAIPKIGSRKKVRIGLRRNARFSLRKSARRITKGVIHVQASFNNTIITVTDPQGRVVFWSSAGTCGFKSSRKASPYAGQRTAVDAIRTVGLQRAEVMVKGAGSGRDAALRAIAKVVYG
;
A
#
# COMPACT_ATOMS: atom_id res chain seq x y z
N MET A 1 59.49 -9.37 24.64
CA MET A 1 58.74 -8.23 24.08
C MET A 1 57.56 -8.75 23.25
N THR A 2 56.39 -8.91 23.86
CA THR A 2 55.18 -9.40 23.17
C THR A 2 54.35 -8.21 22.69
N LYS A 3 54.28 -8.00 21.37
CA LYS A 3 53.45 -6.95 20.76
C LYS A 3 51.97 -7.27 20.98
N ALA A 4 51.22 -6.32 21.53
CA ALA A 4 49.78 -6.43 21.73
C ALA A 4 49.03 -6.43 20.38
N ILE A 5 48.05 -7.33 20.24
CA ILE A 5 47.13 -7.40 19.10
C ILE A 5 46.18 -6.19 19.17
N PRO A 6 46.04 -5.37 18.14
CA PRO A 6 45.17 -4.20 18.18
C PRO A 6 43.71 -4.63 18.24
N LYS A 7 42.96 -4.10 19.22
CA LYS A 7 41.51 -4.35 19.33
C LYS A 7 40.80 -3.80 18.10
N ILE A 8 40.13 -4.67 17.37
CA ILE A 8 39.30 -4.33 16.23
C ILE A 8 38.26 -3.29 16.69
N GLY A 9 38.34 -2.11 16.10
CA GLY A 9 37.54 -0.96 16.47
C GLY A 9 36.05 -1.29 16.46
N SER A 10 35.32 -0.64 17.37
CA SER A 10 33.86 -0.62 17.39
C SER A 10 33.33 -0.44 15.97
N ARG A 11 32.77 -1.52 15.39
CA ARG A 11 32.06 -1.48 14.11
C ARG A 11 31.02 -0.37 14.24
N LYS A 12 31.27 0.79 13.62
CA LYS A 12 30.30 1.88 13.54
C LYS A 12 29.01 1.24 13.05
N LYS A 13 28.01 1.18 13.93
CA LYS A 13 26.67 0.70 13.60
C LYS A 13 26.13 1.74 12.63
N VAL A 14 26.39 1.57 11.33
CA VAL A 14 25.86 2.43 10.29
C VAL A 14 24.35 2.37 10.47
N ARG A 15 23.77 3.46 10.98
CA ARG A 15 22.34 3.60 11.13
C ARG A 15 21.75 3.61 9.72
N ILE A 16 21.37 2.43 9.22
CA ILE A 16 20.50 2.26 8.04
C ILE A 16 19.07 2.68 8.46
N GLY A 17 18.94 3.93 8.93
CA GLY A 17 17.80 4.41 9.69
C GLY A 17 16.74 5.14 8.87
N LEU A 18 17.03 5.58 7.64
CA LEU A 18 16.10 6.46 6.90
C LEU A 18 15.65 5.98 5.51
N ARG A 19 16.11 4.83 5.01
CA ARG A 19 15.82 4.43 3.62
C ARG A 19 14.46 3.78 3.36
N ARG A 20 13.79 3.24 4.39
CA ARG A 20 12.55 2.45 4.16
C ARG A 20 11.28 3.29 4.02
N ASN A 21 11.21 4.46 4.66
CA ASN A 21 10.03 5.34 4.57
C ASN A 21 10.14 6.39 3.45
N ALA A 22 11.35 6.71 2.95
CA ALA A 22 11.52 7.67 1.86
C ALA A 22 10.86 7.24 0.54
N ARG A 23 10.69 5.92 0.31
CA ARG A 23 9.92 5.40 -0.83
C ARG A 23 8.42 5.68 -0.73
N PHE A 24 7.89 5.89 0.47
CA PHE A 24 6.47 6.23 0.66
C PHE A 24 6.19 7.70 0.33
N SER A 25 7.13 8.60 0.62
CA SER A 25 7.02 10.03 0.33
C SER A 25 7.37 10.43 -1.10
N LEU A 26 7.86 9.49 -1.91
CA LEU A 26 8.26 9.71 -3.32
C LEU A 26 7.26 9.11 -4.32
N ARG A 27 6.01 8.88 -3.93
CA ARG A 27 4.98 8.47 -4.89
C ARG A 27 4.71 9.63 -5.84
N LYS A 28 5.08 9.45 -7.10
CA LYS A 28 4.75 10.35 -8.21
C LYS A 28 3.24 10.60 -8.18
N SER A 29 2.83 11.87 -8.25
CA SER A 29 1.41 12.25 -8.24
C SER A 29 0.64 11.41 -9.25
N ALA A 30 -0.39 10.71 -8.78
CA ALA A 30 -1.22 9.91 -9.65
C ALA A 30 -1.95 10.83 -10.64
N ARG A 31 -2.09 10.35 -11.89
CA ARG A 31 -2.99 10.99 -12.85
C ARG A 31 -4.41 10.93 -12.29
N ARG A 32 -5.13 12.05 -12.33
CA ARG A 32 -6.53 12.09 -11.90
C ARG A 32 -7.43 11.57 -13.01
N ILE A 33 -8.35 10.68 -12.65
CA ILE A 33 -9.33 10.10 -13.57
C ILE A 33 -10.71 10.07 -12.90
N THR A 34 -11.76 10.33 -13.66
CA THR A 34 -13.14 10.39 -13.14
C THR A 34 -13.83 9.03 -13.19
N LYS A 35 -13.48 8.20 -14.17
CA LYS A 35 -14.05 6.86 -14.40
C LYS A 35 -12.93 5.83 -14.58
N GLY A 36 -13.08 4.65 -14.00
CA GLY A 36 -12.10 3.57 -14.12
C GLY A 36 -12.54 2.26 -13.48
N VAL A 37 -11.61 1.33 -13.34
CA VAL A 37 -11.83 0.04 -12.68
C VAL A 37 -10.93 -0.06 -11.44
N ILE A 38 -11.50 -0.52 -10.33
CA ILE A 38 -10.79 -0.79 -9.08
C ILE A 38 -10.64 -2.30 -8.93
N HIS A 39 -9.40 -2.78 -9.00
CA HIS A 39 -9.05 -4.16 -8.74
C HIS A 39 -8.66 -4.33 -7.27
N VAL A 40 -9.41 -5.15 -6.53
CA VAL A 40 -9.14 -5.49 -5.13
C VAL A 40 -8.60 -6.91 -5.06
N GLN A 41 -7.31 -7.05 -4.75
CA GLN A 41 -6.68 -8.33 -4.46
C GLN A 41 -6.57 -8.52 -2.95
N ALA A 42 -7.46 -9.32 -2.39
CA ALA A 42 -7.49 -9.65 -0.97
C ALA A 42 -6.88 -11.04 -0.73
N SER A 43 -5.61 -11.07 -0.36
CA SER A 43 -4.95 -12.28 0.12
C SER A 43 -5.03 -12.38 1.65
N PHE A 44 -4.70 -13.53 2.22
CA PHE A 44 -4.66 -13.72 3.68
C PHE A 44 -3.59 -12.89 4.39
N ASN A 45 -2.57 -12.40 3.67
CA ASN A 45 -1.43 -11.68 4.26
C ASN A 45 -1.41 -10.19 3.94
N ASN A 46 -2.16 -9.77 2.91
CA ASN A 46 -2.12 -8.40 2.39
C ASN A 46 -3.34 -8.12 1.51
N THR A 47 -3.75 -6.85 1.49
CA THR A 47 -4.72 -6.33 0.52
C THR A 47 -4.01 -5.35 -0.40
N ILE A 48 -4.14 -5.56 -1.70
CA ILE A 48 -3.59 -4.69 -2.74
C ILE A 48 -4.77 -4.17 -3.55
N ILE A 49 -4.78 -2.87 -3.80
CA ILE A 49 -5.82 -2.19 -4.56
C ILE A 49 -5.15 -1.44 -5.69
N THR A 50 -5.55 -1.77 -6.92
CA THR A 50 -5.02 -1.18 -8.14
C THR A 50 -6.15 -0.46 -8.85
N VAL A 51 -5.90 0.78 -9.25
CA VAL A 51 -6.82 1.59 -10.02
C VAL A 51 -6.33 1.67 -11.45
N THR A 52 -7.20 1.31 -12.39
CA THR A 52 -6.94 1.31 -13.82
C THR A 52 -7.93 2.22 -14.56
N ASP A 53 -7.49 2.73 -15.69
CA ASP A 53 -8.37 3.30 -16.71
C ASP A 53 -9.27 2.19 -17.30
N PRO A 54 -10.40 2.54 -17.95
CA PRO A 54 -11.24 1.57 -18.66
C PRO A 54 -10.48 0.77 -19.74
N GLN A 55 -9.34 1.29 -20.22
CA GLN A 55 -8.44 0.61 -21.16
C GLN A 55 -7.46 -0.36 -20.49
N GLY A 56 -7.56 -0.56 -19.16
CA GLY A 56 -6.69 -1.47 -18.41
C GLY A 56 -5.32 -0.90 -18.02
N ARG A 57 -5.05 0.39 -18.30
CA ARG A 57 -3.79 1.05 -17.91
C ARG A 57 -3.79 1.40 -16.43
N VAL A 58 -2.75 1.02 -15.70
CA VAL A 58 -2.64 1.31 -14.26
C VAL A 58 -2.35 2.78 -14.04
N VAL A 59 -3.23 3.44 -13.30
CA VAL A 59 -3.10 4.85 -12.92
C VAL A 59 -2.44 4.98 -11.55
N PHE A 60 -2.88 4.16 -10.61
CA PHE A 60 -2.34 4.15 -9.25
C PHE A 60 -2.54 2.78 -8.60
N TRP A 61 -1.75 2.50 -7.57
CA TRP A 61 -1.95 1.34 -6.72
C TRP A 61 -1.54 1.65 -5.29
N SER A 62 -2.19 0.97 -4.35
CA SER A 62 -1.81 0.97 -2.95
C SER A 62 -2.03 -0.41 -2.35
N SER A 63 -1.41 -0.67 -1.22
CA SER A 63 -1.48 -1.91 -0.46
C SER A 63 -1.43 -1.61 1.03
N ALA A 64 -1.79 -2.58 1.87
CA ALA A 64 -1.67 -2.41 3.31
C ALA A 64 -0.22 -2.12 3.72
N GLY A 65 0.75 -2.75 3.06
CA GLY A 65 2.18 -2.46 3.28
C GLY A 65 2.54 -1.01 2.96
N THR A 66 2.01 -0.47 1.86
CA THR A 66 2.25 0.92 1.45
C THR A 66 1.42 1.94 2.26
N CYS A 67 0.43 1.50 3.02
CA CYS A 67 -0.26 2.31 4.03
C CYS A 67 0.44 2.28 5.42
N GLY A 68 1.61 1.64 5.51
CA GLY A 68 2.42 1.59 6.74
C GLY A 68 2.13 0.41 7.66
N PHE A 69 1.21 -0.49 7.28
CA PHE A 69 0.95 -1.70 8.05
C PHE A 69 2.10 -2.71 7.88
N LYS A 70 2.47 -3.35 8.99
CA LYS A 70 3.60 -4.31 9.06
C LYS A 70 3.13 -5.64 9.63
N SER A 71 3.78 -6.73 9.18
CA SER A 71 3.50 -8.11 9.64
C SER A 71 1.99 -8.46 9.54
N SER A 72 1.46 -9.18 10.52
CA SER A 72 0.06 -9.61 10.65
C SER A 72 -0.96 -8.47 10.52
N ARG A 73 -0.61 -7.23 10.88
CA ARG A 73 -1.50 -6.07 10.71
C ARG A 73 -1.83 -5.76 9.24
N LYS A 74 -1.07 -6.27 8.27
CA LYS A 74 -1.38 -6.12 6.84
C LYS A 74 -2.61 -6.92 6.40
N ALA A 75 -2.92 -8.02 7.09
CA ALA A 75 -4.08 -8.85 6.82
C ALA A 75 -5.38 -8.27 7.42
N SER A 76 -5.26 -7.31 8.33
CA SER A 76 -6.40 -6.74 9.05
C SER A 76 -7.45 -6.13 8.11
N PRO A 77 -8.75 -6.25 8.41
CA PRO A 77 -9.81 -5.56 7.68
C PRO A 77 -9.59 -4.03 7.66
N TYR A 78 -9.10 -3.46 8.77
CA TYR A 78 -8.79 -2.04 8.85
C TYR A 78 -7.70 -1.61 7.87
N ALA A 79 -6.72 -2.49 7.62
CA ALA A 79 -5.68 -2.23 6.65
C ALA A 79 -6.24 -2.21 5.22
N GLY A 80 -7.16 -3.13 4.90
CA GLY A 80 -7.90 -3.13 3.63
C GLY A 80 -8.72 -1.84 3.43
N GLN A 81 -9.46 -1.42 4.46
CA GLN A 81 -10.22 -0.17 4.45
C GLN A 81 -9.32 1.04 4.17
N ARG A 82 -8.21 1.15 4.91
CA ARG A 82 -7.28 2.29 4.76
C ARG A 82 -6.65 2.32 3.37
N THR A 83 -6.31 1.14 2.83
CA THR A 83 -5.75 1.01 1.47
C THR A 83 -6.75 1.48 0.40
N ALA A 84 -8.04 1.17 0.57
CA ALA A 84 -9.07 1.58 -0.38
C ALA A 84 -9.23 3.11 -0.41
N VAL A 85 -9.28 3.72 0.79
CA VAL A 85 -9.37 5.17 0.94
C VAL A 85 -8.14 5.87 0.35
N ASP A 86 -6.94 5.34 0.60
CA ASP A 86 -5.69 5.88 0.04
C ASP A 86 -5.71 5.87 -1.50
N ALA A 87 -6.10 4.75 -2.11
CA ALA A 87 -6.17 4.61 -3.56
C ALA A 87 -7.20 5.55 -4.20
N ILE A 88 -8.42 5.59 -3.67
CA ILE A 88 -9.51 6.40 -4.25
C ILE A 88 -9.21 7.89 -4.10
N ARG A 89 -8.77 8.34 -2.92
CA ARG A 89 -8.49 9.76 -2.67
C ARG A 89 -7.31 10.28 -3.48
N THR A 90 -6.31 9.44 -3.74
CA THR A 90 -5.15 9.84 -4.53
C THR A 90 -5.53 10.06 -6.00
N VAL A 91 -6.43 9.23 -6.54
CA VAL A 91 -6.85 9.30 -7.94
C VAL A 91 -8.02 10.28 -8.18
N GLY A 92 -8.96 10.39 -7.23
CA GLY A 92 -10.14 11.23 -7.36
C GLY A 92 -11.25 10.63 -8.24
N LEU A 93 -11.47 9.31 -8.14
CA LEU A 93 -12.52 8.61 -8.88
C LEU A 93 -13.93 9.07 -8.46
N GLN A 94 -14.82 9.25 -9.44
CA GLN A 94 -16.25 9.55 -9.23
C GLN A 94 -17.15 8.36 -9.56
N ARG A 95 -16.77 7.53 -10.55
CA ARG A 95 -17.45 6.28 -10.86
C ARG A 95 -16.40 5.21 -11.09
N ALA A 96 -16.63 4.01 -10.55
CA ALA A 96 -15.74 2.90 -10.81
C ALA A 96 -16.49 1.59 -10.86
N GLU A 97 -15.99 0.66 -11.67
CA GLU A 97 -16.34 -0.75 -11.55
C GLU A 97 -15.38 -1.42 -10.58
N VAL A 98 -15.86 -2.40 -9.81
CA VAL A 98 -15.02 -3.07 -8.81
C VAL A 98 -14.87 -4.54 -9.14
N MET A 99 -13.62 -4.96 -9.34
CA MET A 99 -13.25 -6.36 -9.57
C MET A 99 -12.51 -6.89 -8.36
N VAL A 100 -12.98 -8.01 -7.80
CA VAL A 100 -12.42 -8.56 -6.55
C VAL A 100 -11.84 -9.94 -6.79
N LYS A 101 -10.62 -10.16 -6.27
CA LYS A 101 -9.94 -11.46 -6.29
C LYS A 101 -9.49 -11.85 -4.88
N GLY A 102 -9.75 -13.10 -4.52
CA GLY A 102 -9.31 -13.70 -3.25
C GLY A 102 -10.32 -13.56 -2.10
N ALA A 103 -10.02 -14.28 -1.02
CA ALA A 103 -10.87 -14.46 0.17
C ALA A 103 -10.25 -13.89 1.46
N GLY A 104 -9.26 -12.99 1.34
CA GLY A 104 -8.63 -12.36 2.50
C GLY A 104 -9.58 -11.44 3.27
N SER A 105 -9.34 -11.29 4.59
CA SER A 105 -10.14 -10.48 5.52
C SER A 105 -10.26 -8.99 5.17
N GLY A 106 -9.38 -8.46 4.32
CA GLY A 106 -9.47 -7.09 3.82
C GLY A 106 -10.53 -6.85 2.75
N ARG A 107 -11.16 -7.90 2.20
CA ARG A 107 -12.12 -7.83 1.08
C ARG A 107 -13.33 -6.95 1.39
N ASP A 108 -14.14 -7.35 2.37
CA ASP A 108 -15.41 -6.67 2.65
C ASP A 108 -15.19 -5.26 3.21
N ALA A 109 -14.13 -5.09 4.00
CA ALA A 109 -13.73 -3.79 4.52
C ALA A 109 -13.31 -2.81 3.40
N ALA A 110 -12.57 -3.30 2.40
CA ALA A 110 -12.23 -2.51 1.23
C ALA A 110 -13.47 -2.15 0.40
N LEU A 111 -14.36 -3.11 0.14
CA LEU A 111 -15.61 -2.89 -0.61
C LEU A 111 -16.51 -1.84 0.06
N ARG A 112 -16.71 -1.95 1.38
CA ARG A 112 -17.48 -0.97 2.16
C ARG A 112 -16.85 0.42 2.10
N ALA A 113 -15.52 0.51 2.17
CA ALA A 113 -14.82 1.78 2.01
C ALA A 113 -14.98 2.37 0.62
N ILE A 114 -14.87 1.57 -0.44
CA ILE A 114 -15.08 2.00 -1.81
C ILE A 114 -16.50 2.54 -1.97
N ALA A 115 -17.49 1.77 -1.50
CA ALA A 115 -18.89 2.17 -1.59
C ALA A 115 -19.14 3.51 -0.89
N LYS A 116 -18.61 3.68 0.32
CA LYS A 116 -18.75 4.91 1.11
C LYS A 116 -18.06 6.13 0.50
N VAL A 117 -16.93 5.96 -0.18
CA VAL A 117 -16.13 7.10 -0.68
C VAL A 117 -16.51 7.48 -2.12
N VAL A 118 -16.94 6.53 -2.94
CA VAL A 118 -17.27 6.77 -4.35
C VAL A 118 -18.76 7.08 -4.54
N TYR A 119 -19.65 6.47 -3.76
CA TYR A 119 -21.11 6.62 -3.91
C TYR A 119 -21.80 7.25 -2.70
N GLY A 120 -21.06 7.58 -1.64
CA GLY A 120 -21.55 8.31 -0.48
C GLY A 120 -21.13 9.76 -0.56
#